data_AF-E3NFB7-F1
#
_entry.id   AF-E3NFB7-F1
#
_cell.length_a   1.000
_cell.length_b   1.000
_cell.length_c   1.000
_cell.angle_alpha   90.00
_cell.angle_beta   90.00
_cell.angle_gamma   90.00
#
_symmetry.space_group_name_H-M   'P 1'
#
loop_
_entity.id
_entity.type
_entity.pdbx_description
1 polymer ?
#
loop_
_entity_poly.entity_id
_entity_poly.type
_entity_poly.pdbx_seq_one_letter_code
_entity_poly.pdbx_strand_id
1 'polypeptide(L)'
;MAFFSFPILFSGSSAQLDEKAAEKKQIFDSAALLQKEVSRFLEQQADLQEDTENPVRPRLPIFFVKGFNALKAKEAALNYKCPYLNLVPYTIQMQLLTEFGPSEDYPKLDKNGYFIETPRPVMEEIEQLEVDLIDYITYHYICTDKMPLLPSSLFSTMKDIAKKPLTDMNEEAVDNMFSLDTVDLLEDDCLIEMLKKCFNIS
;
A
#
# COMPACT_ATOMS: atom_id res chain seq x y z
N MET A 1 34.81 -50.76 5.70
CA MET A 1 34.88 -49.41 5.09
C MET A 1 34.65 -48.41 6.21
N ALA A 2 35.62 -47.54 6.48
CA ALA A 2 35.52 -46.52 7.52
C ALA A 2 34.95 -45.24 6.89
N PHE A 3 33.78 -44.81 7.37
CA PHE A 3 33.23 -43.49 7.05
C PHE A 3 33.99 -42.45 7.88
N PHE A 4 34.82 -41.64 7.22
CA PHE A 4 35.42 -40.48 7.85
C PHE A 4 34.34 -39.40 8.02
N SER A 5 33.83 -39.26 9.24
CA SER A 5 33.04 -38.10 9.64
C SER A 5 34.00 -36.95 9.91
N PHE A 6 34.22 -36.07 8.93
CA PHE A 6 34.82 -34.76 9.23
C PHE A 6 33.78 -33.94 10.00
N PRO A 7 34.07 -33.47 11.23
CA PRO A 7 33.23 -32.44 11.83
C PRO A 7 33.40 -31.20 10.96
N ILE A 8 32.32 -30.76 10.32
CA ILE A 8 32.25 -29.44 9.73
C ILE A 8 32.45 -28.47 10.90
N LEU A 9 33.66 -27.92 10.99
CA LEU A 9 33.95 -26.76 11.81
C LEU A 9 33.09 -25.63 11.23
N PHE A 10 31.90 -25.44 11.80
CA PHE A 10 31.25 -24.15 11.75
C PHE A 10 32.17 -23.22 12.54
N SER A 11 33.16 -22.64 11.85
CA SER A 11 33.78 -21.41 12.31
C SER A 11 32.63 -20.42 12.39
N GLY A 12 32.10 -20.22 13.59
CA GLY A 12 31.20 -19.14 13.90
C GLY A 12 31.95 -17.83 13.67
N SER A 13 32.03 -17.42 12.40
CA SER A 13 31.95 -16.00 12.10
C SER A 13 30.64 -15.59 12.74
N SER A 14 30.71 -14.92 13.89
CA SER A 14 29.57 -14.22 14.44
C SER A 14 29.06 -13.37 13.28
N ALA A 15 27.95 -13.78 12.66
CA ALA A 15 27.34 -13.00 11.60
C ALA A 15 27.26 -11.58 12.15
N GLN A 16 27.87 -10.62 11.43
CA GLN A 16 27.85 -9.23 11.86
C GLN A 16 26.39 -8.90 12.17
N LEU A 17 26.16 -8.45 13.41
CA LEU A 17 24.83 -8.15 13.90
C LEU A 17 24.27 -7.10 12.95
N ASP A 18 23.28 -7.49 12.14
CA ASP A 18 22.69 -6.59 11.17
C ASP A 18 21.87 -5.57 11.94
N GLU A 19 22.47 -4.41 12.21
CA GLU A 19 21.87 -3.32 13.00
C GLU A 19 20.53 -2.87 12.40
N LYS A 20 20.28 -3.15 11.12
CA LYS A 20 19.06 -2.81 10.38
C LYS A 20 18.15 -4.03 10.14
N ALA A 21 18.39 -5.16 10.79
CA ALA A 21 17.60 -6.39 10.61
C ALA A 21 16.11 -6.17 10.90
N ALA A 22 15.78 -5.42 11.96
CA ALA A 22 14.41 -5.12 12.33
C ALA A 22 13.69 -4.30 11.24
N GLU A 23 14.36 -3.29 10.69
CA GLU A 23 13.80 -2.43 9.62
C GLU A 23 13.65 -3.21 8.30
N LYS A 24 14.62 -4.07 7.96
CA LYS A 24 14.53 -4.96 6.79
C LYS A 24 13.37 -5.94 6.92
N LYS A 25 13.19 -6.52 8.11
CA LYS A 25 12.05 -7.39 8.42
C LYS A 25 10.74 -6.62 8.31
N GLN A 26 10.68 -5.39 8.83
CA GLN A 26 9.50 -4.54 8.70
C GLN A 26 9.13 -4.29 7.24
N ILE A 27 10.10 -3.99 6.37
CA ILE A 27 9.84 -3.83 4.92
C ILE A 27 9.25 -5.11 4.32
N PHE A 28 9.81 -6.27 4.67
CA PHE A 28 9.29 -7.57 4.21
C PHE A 28 7.84 -7.80 4.67
N ASP A 29 7.58 -7.64 5.97
CA ASP A 29 6.27 -7.86 6.57
C ASP A 29 5.22 -6.88 5.99
N SER A 30 5.59 -5.60 5.82
CA SER A 30 4.74 -4.60 5.18
C SER A 30 4.48 -4.90 3.70
N ALA A 31 5.48 -5.41 2.97
CA ALA A 31 5.28 -5.82 1.57
C ALA A 31 4.32 -7.01 1.45
N ALA A 32 4.42 -7.98 2.35
CA ALA A 32 3.51 -9.12 2.42
C ALA A 32 2.08 -8.70 2.75
N LEU A 33 1.91 -7.78 3.71
CA LEU A 33 0.61 -7.22 4.05
C LEU A 33 0.01 -6.45 2.87
N LEU A 34 0.78 -5.55 2.25
CA LEU A 34 0.33 -4.77 1.10
C LEU A 34 -0.15 -5.68 -0.05
N GLN A 35 0.63 -6.70 -0.39
CA GLN A 35 0.23 -7.65 -1.43
C GLN A 35 -1.08 -8.35 -1.06
N LYS A 36 -1.22 -8.84 0.18
CA LYS A 36 -2.42 -9.54 0.63
C LYS A 36 -3.66 -8.62 0.63
N GLU A 37 -3.50 -7.39 1.10
CA GLU A 37 -4.57 -6.40 1.12
C GLU A 37 -5.07 -6.07 -0.28
N VAL A 38 -4.15 -5.84 -1.22
CA VAL A 38 -4.48 -5.54 -2.61
C VAL A 38 -5.05 -6.76 -3.34
N SER A 39 -4.45 -7.95 -3.17
CA SER A 39 -4.96 -9.17 -3.82
C SER A 39 -6.41 -9.42 -3.41
N ARG A 40 -6.69 -9.30 -2.10
CA ARG A 40 -8.05 -9.43 -1.55
C ARG A 40 -9.00 -8.35 -2.07
N PHE A 41 -8.55 -7.09 -2.18
CA PHE A 41 -9.36 -6.02 -2.74
C PHE A 41 -9.80 -6.35 -4.17
N LEU A 42 -8.88 -6.87 -4.99
CA LEU A 42 -9.17 -7.26 -6.37
C LEU A 42 -10.09 -8.48 -6.45
N GLU A 43 -9.83 -9.52 -5.64
CA GLU A 43 -10.68 -10.71 -5.51
C GLU A 43 -12.11 -10.31 -5.16
N GLN A 44 -12.28 -9.50 -4.10
CA GLN A 44 -13.62 -9.10 -3.65
C GLN A 44 -14.34 -8.21 -4.67
N GLN A 45 -13.60 -7.36 -5.41
CA GLN A 45 -14.19 -6.61 -6.51
C GLN A 45 -14.61 -7.52 -7.68
N ALA A 46 -13.90 -8.63 -7.92
CA ALA A 46 -14.25 -9.63 -8.92
C ALA A 46 -15.47 -10.45 -8.49
N ASP A 47 -15.49 -10.93 -7.25
CA ASP A 47 -16.57 -11.72 -6.66
C ASP A 47 -17.93 -11.00 -6.76
N LEU A 48 -17.94 -9.68 -6.50
CA LEU A 48 -19.14 -8.86 -6.61
C LEU A 48 -19.69 -8.71 -8.03
N GLN A 49 -18.91 -9.12 -9.04
CA GLN A 49 -19.26 -9.03 -10.45
C GLN A 49 -19.50 -10.40 -11.10
N GLU A 50 -19.43 -11.52 -10.37
CA GLU A 50 -19.55 -12.88 -10.94
C GLU A 50 -20.81 -13.10 -11.78
N ASP A 51 -21.94 -12.50 -11.37
CA ASP A 51 -23.23 -12.62 -12.07
C ASP A 51 -23.44 -11.58 -13.19
N THR A 52 -22.44 -10.74 -13.47
CA THR A 52 -22.54 -9.66 -14.47
C THR A 52 -22.16 -10.17 -15.85
N GLU A 53 -22.98 -9.89 -16.87
CA GLU A 53 -22.77 -10.35 -18.25
C GLU A 53 -21.46 -9.85 -18.88
N ASN A 54 -20.95 -8.70 -18.43
CA ASN A 54 -19.66 -8.12 -18.85
C ASN A 54 -18.90 -7.60 -17.62
N PRO A 55 -18.11 -8.45 -16.94
CA PRO A 55 -17.36 -8.02 -15.76
C PRO A 55 -16.30 -6.99 -16.14
N VAL A 56 -16.23 -5.91 -15.36
CA VAL A 56 -15.25 -4.84 -15.55
C VAL A 56 -13.98 -5.21 -14.78
N ARG A 57 -12.83 -5.04 -15.43
CA ARG A 57 -11.53 -5.24 -14.81
C ARG A 57 -11.41 -4.40 -13.52
N PRO A 58 -11.07 -5.01 -12.37
CA PRO A 58 -10.82 -4.30 -11.13
C PRO A 58 -9.76 -3.22 -11.29
N ARG A 59 -9.99 -2.08 -10.64
CA ARG A 59 -9.02 -0.97 -10.61
C ARG A 59 -8.04 -1.20 -9.47
N LEU A 60 -6.79 -0.79 -9.64
CA LEU A 60 -5.83 -0.83 -8.54
C LEU A 60 -6.12 0.30 -7.55
N PRO A 61 -6.12 0.02 -6.24
CA PRO A 61 -6.33 1.07 -5.25
C PRO A 61 -5.10 1.98 -5.15
N ILE A 62 -5.29 3.27 -4.89
CA ILE A 62 -4.22 4.28 -4.80
C ILE A 62 -3.20 3.93 -3.71
N PHE A 63 -3.65 3.30 -2.62
CA PHE A 63 -2.78 2.87 -1.52
C PHE A 63 -1.81 1.76 -1.92
N PHE A 64 -2.03 1.07 -3.06
CA PHE A 64 -1.07 0.12 -3.62
C PHE A 64 0.15 0.83 -4.17
N VAL A 65 -0.06 1.76 -5.11
CA VAL A 65 1.03 2.46 -5.82
C VAL A 65 1.84 3.31 -4.83
N LYS A 66 1.17 4.15 -4.04
CA LYS A 66 1.82 5.03 -3.07
C LYS A 66 2.46 4.24 -1.92
N GLY A 67 1.78 3.20 -1.43
CA GLY A 67 2.31 2.31 -0.40
C GLY A 67 3.57 1.57 -0.85
N PHE A 68 3.56 1.03 -2.07
CA PHE A 68 4.72 0.37 -2.66
C PHE A 68 5.90 1.34 -2.83
N ASN A 69 5.66 2.53 -3.38
CA ASN A 69 6.69 3.55 -3.56
C ASN A 69 7.29 4.01 -2.21
N ALA A 70 6.47 4.11 -1.16
CA ALA A 70 6.96 4.40 0.19
C ALA A 70 7.86 3.28 0.74
N LEU A 71 7.53 2.00 0.52
CA LEU A 71 8.38 0.87 0.89
C LEU A 71 9.68 0.85 0.07
N LYS A 72 9.63 1.19 -1.21
CA LYS A 72 10.82 1.33 -2.06
C LYS A 72 11.74 2.47 -1.60
N ALA A 73 11.17 3.58 -1.13
CA ALA A 73 11.94 4.68 -0.54
C ALA A 73 12.65 4.24 0.75
N LYS A 74 11.97 3.46 1.61
CA LYS A 74 12.60 2.85 2.79
C LYS A 74 13.72 1.88 2.40
N GLU A 75 13.49 1.01 1.43
CA GLU A 75 14.50 0.08 0.88
C GLU A 75 15.77 0.84 0.43
N ALA A 76 15.59 1.92 -0.32
CA ALA A 76 16.69 2.76 -0.81
C ALA A 76 17.47 3.43 0.33
N ALA A 77 16.77 3.95 1.34
CA ALA A 77 17.39 4.57 2.53
C ALA A 77 18.22 3.57 3.35
N LEU A 78 17.87 2.27 3.32
CA LEU A 78 18.62 1.23 4.00
C LEU A 78 19.76 0.64 3.18
N ASN A 79 19.92 1.06 1.91
CA ASN A 79 20.80 0.42 0.93
C ASN A 79 20.63 -1.11 0.91
N TYR A 80 19.38 -1.54 1.01
CA TYR A 80 18.96 -2.94 1.03
C TYR A 80 18.16 -3.22 -0.24
N LYS A 81 17.99 -4.49 -0.62
CA LYS A 81 17.05 -4.90 -1.65
C LYS A 81 16.16 -5.98 -1.08
N CYS A 82 14.86 -5.70 -0.94
CA CYS A 82 13.90 -6.68 -0.46
C CYS A 82 13.42 -7.54 -1.65
N PRO A 83 13.76 -8.84 -1.73
CA PRO A 83 13.34 -9.67 -2.86
C PRO A 83 11.82 -9.77 -2.95
N TYR A 84 11.14 -9.89 -1.81
CA TYR A 84 9.69 -10.01 -1.75
C TYR A 84 9.00 -8.76 -2.26
N LEU A 85 9.41 -7.57 -1.80
CA LEU A 85 8.87 -6.30 -2.27
C LEU A 85 8.97 -6.20 -3.80
N ASN A 86 10.12 -6.56 -4.39
CA ASN A 86 10.32 -6.49 -5.83
C ASN A 86 9.44 -7.47 -6.64
N LEU A 87 8.87 -8.49 -6.00
CA LEU A 87 7.93 -9.41 -6.65
C LEU A 87 6.48 -8.90 -6.60
N VAL A 88 6.13 -8.05 -5.62
CA VAL A 88 4.75 -7.61 -5.39
C VAL A 88 4.08 -7.05 -6.68
N PRO A 89 4.68 -6.12 -7.44
CA PRO A 89 4.08 -5.61 -8.67
C PRO A 89 3.74 -6.72 -9.67
N TYR A 90 4.62 -7.71 -9.82
CA TYR A 90 4.41 -8.79 -10.78
C TYR A 90 3.35 -9.78 -10.31
N THR A 91 3.28 -10.04 -9.00
CA THR A 91 2.23 -10.92 -8.46
C THR A 91 0.84 -10.36 -8.67
N ILE A 92 0.64 -9.06 -8.41
CA ILE A 92 -0.63 -8.36 -8.64
C ILE A 92 -0.95 -8.29 -10.15
N GLN A 93 0.05 -8.00 -10.99
CA GLN A 93 -0.14 -8.01 -12.44
C GLN A 93 -0.56 -9.39 -12.96
N MET A 94 0.05 -10.46 -12.45
CA MET A 94 -0.24 -11.84 -12.84
C MET A 94 -1.65 -12.27 -12.42
N GLN A 95 -2.10 -11.87 -11.24
CA GLN A 95 -3.48 -12.10 -10.79
C GLN A 95 -4.47 -11.47 -11.79
N LEU A 96 -4.32 -10.16 -12.06
CA LEU A 96 -5.17 -9.45 -13.02
C LEU A 96 -5.09 -10.02 -14.44
N LEU A 97 -3.90 -10.46 -14.88
CA LEU A 97 -3.70 -11.06 -16.19
C LEU A 97 -4.43 -12.40 -16.33
N THR A 98 -4.45 -13.19 -15.27
CA THR A 98 -5.03 -14.54 -15.26
C THR A 98 -6.56 -14.47 -15.28
N GLU A 99 -7.16 -13.52 -14.56
CA GLU A 99 -8.61 -13.37 -14.46
C GLU A 99 -9.20 -12.51 -15.58
N PHE A 100 -8.51 -11.43 -15.99
CA PHE A 100 -9.07 -10.41 -16.89
C PHE A 100 -8.29 -10.23 -18.21
N GLY A 101 -7.30 -11.07 -18.49
CA GLY A 101 -6.47 -10.96 -19.69
C GLY A 101 -5.50 -9.76 -19.67
N PRO A 102 -4.79 -9.46 -20.76
CA PRO A 102 -3.79 -8.39 -20.79
C PRO A 102 -4.41 -6.99 -20.69
N SER A 103 -3.68 -6.02 -20.11
CA SER A 103 -4.04 -4.60 -20.08
C SER A 103 -2.79 -3.73 -20.19
N GLU A 104 -2.90 -2.65 -20.94
CA GLU A 104 -1.84 -1.63 -21.06
C GLU A 104 -1.86 -0.62 -19.90
N ASP A 105 -2.94 -0.60 -19.12
CA ASP A 105 -3.20 0.38 -18.06
C ASP A 105 -2.50 0.01 -16.74
N TYR A 106 -1.87 -1.16 -16.66
CA TYR A 106 -1.12 -1.56 -15.47
C TYR A 106 0.08 -0.61 -15.26
N PRO A 107 0.27 -0.07 -14.04
CA PRO A 107 1.31 0.92 -13.77
C PRO A 107 2.71 0.35 -14.04
N LYS A 108 3.53 1.12 -14.75
CA LYS A 108 4.90 0.73 -15.14
C LYS A 108 5.89 1.06 -14.04
N LEU A 109 6.97 0.29 -13.97
CA LEU A 109 8.09 0.55 -13.06
C LEU A 109 9.18 1.38 -13.76
N ASP A 110 9.80 2.29 -13.02
CA ASP A 110 10.97 3.06 -13.45
C ASP A 110 12.27 2.23 -13.35
N LYS A 111 13.40 2.82 -13.74
CA LYS A 111 14.72 2.19 -13.68
C LYS A 111 15.17 1.79 -12.26
N ASN A 112 14.58 2.39 -11.22
CA ASN A 112 14.89 2.12 -9.82
C ASN A 112 13.90 1.12 -9.19
N GLY A 113 12.88 0.70 -9.95
CA GLY A 113 11.83 -0.21 -9.53
C GLY A 113 10.71 0.46 -8.72
N TYR A 114 10.47 1.76 -8.89
CA TYR A 114 9.30 2.47 -8.36
C TYR A 114 8.19 2.50 -9.40
N PHE A 115 6.93 2.49 -8.98
CA PHE A 115 5.84 2.79 -9.89
C PHE A 115 5.95 4.23 -10.40
N ILE A 116 5.79 4.39 -11.71
CA ILE A 116 5.69 5.69 -12.36
C ILE A 116 4.29 6.24 -12.08
N GLU A 117 4.21 7.27 -11.24
CA GLU A 117 2.97 7.96 -10.93
C GLU A 117 2.67 9.03 -11.97
N THR A 118 1.43 9.05 -12.47
CA THR A 118 0.91 10.17 -13.25
C THR A 118 0.58 11.31 -12.27
N PRO A 119 1.14 12.52 -12.45
CA PRO A 119 0.78 13.66 -11.62
C PRO A 119 -0.72 13.93 -11.66
N ARG A 120 -1.35 14.02 -10.49
CA ARG A 120 -2.74 14.43 -10.31
C ARG A 120 -2.81 15.56 -9.28
N PRO A 121 -3.80 16.47 -9.39
CA PRO A 121 -4.12 17.43 -8.34
C PRO A 121 -4.34 16.74 -6.99
N VAL A 122 -4.00 17.44 -5.91
CA VAL A 122 -4.11 16.91 -4.55
C VAL A 122 -5.55 16.47 -4.23
N MET A 123 -6.54 17.27 -4.62
CA MET A 123 -7.96 16.94 -4.40
C MET A 123 -8.38 15.65 -5.11
N GLU A 124 -7.96 15.43 -6.36
CA GLU A 124 -8.27 14.19 -7.07
C GLU A 124 -7.64 12.96 -6.40
N GLU A 125 -6.46 13.09 -5.79
CA GLU A 125 -5.85 11.99 -5.04
C GLU A 125 -6.57 11.71 -3.71
N ILE A 126 -7.10 12.75 -3.05
CA ILE A 126 -7.90 12.62 -1.84
C ILE A 126 -9.23 11.93 -2.17
N GLU A 127 -9.94 12.41 -3.18
CA GLU A 127 -11.20 11.80 -3.65
C GLU A 127 -10.97 10.34 -4.04
N GLN A 128 -9.89 10.05 -4.77
CA GLN A 128 -9.56 8.68 -5.15
C GLN A 128 -9.28 7.78 -3.93
N LEU A 129 -8.55 8.29 -2.93
CA LEU A 129 -8.28 7.58 -1.69
C LEU A 129 -9.56 7.31 -0.89
N GLU A 130 -10.47 8.28 -0.83
CA GLU A 130 -11.77 8.12 -0.17
C GLU A 130 -12.57 6.99 -0.83
N VAL A 131 -12.71 7.02 -2.16
CA VAL A 131 -13.42 5.96 -2.90
C VAL A 131 -12.74 4.60 -2.71
N ASP A 132 -11.41 4.54 -2.72
CA ASP A 132 -10.65 3.31 -2.47
C ASP A 132 -10.88 2.72 -1.08
N LEU A 133 -10.98 3.56 -0.06
CA LEU A 133 -11.23 3.11 1.30
C LEU A 133 -12.68 2.66 1.49
N ILE A 134 -13.64 3.38 0.93
CA ILE A 134 -15.05 3.01 0.94
C ILE A 134 -15.22 1.65 0.25
N ASP A 135 -14.66 1.48 -0.94
CA ASP A 135 -14.69 0.23 -1.70
C ASP A 135 -14.04 -0.91 -0.89
N TYR A 136 -12.85 -0.68 -0.34
CA TYR A 136 -12.12 -1.69 0.43
C TYR A 136 -12.90 -2.17 1.66
N ILE A 137 -13.53 -1.26 2.38
CA ILE A 137 -14.36 -1.60 3.56
C ILE A 137 -15.65 -2.29 3.12
N THR A 138 -16.33 -1.73 2.13
CA THR A 138 -17.65 -2.19 1.67
C THR A 138 -17.56 -3.57 1.04
N TYR A 139 -16.64 -3.78 0.11
CA TYR A 139 -16.45 -5.08 -0.54
C TYR A 139 -16.04 -6.14 0.47
N HIS A 140 -15.16 -5.80 1.42
CA HIS A 140 -14.79 -6.74 2.46
C HIS A 140 -15.97 -7.14 3.34
N TYR A 141 -16.78 -6.17 3.74
CA TYR A 141 -17.96 -6.42 4.56
C TYR A 141 -18.98 -7.27 3.82
N ILE A 142 -19.30 -6.95 2.55
CA ILE A 142 -20.26 -7.73 1.75
C ILE A 142 -19.80 -9.19 1.59
N CYS A 143 -18.52 -9.42 1.32
CA CYS A 143 -18.00 -10.78 1.08
C CYS A 143 -17.80 -11.60 2.37
N THR A 144 -17.68 -10.98 3.55
CA THR A 144 -17.22 -11.67 4.77
C THR A 144 -18.03 -11.44 6.03
N ASP A 145 -19.02 -10.52 5.99
CA ASP A 145 -19.79 -10.02 7.14
C ASP A 145 -18.92 -9.47 8.29
N LYS A 146 -17.70 -9.02 7.99
CA LYS A 146 -16.73 -8.50 8.97
C LYS A 146 -16.14 -7.18 8.52
N MET A 147 -15.80 -6.33 9.48
CA MET A 147 -15.05 -5.10 9.20
C MET A 147 -13.57 -5.41 9.01
N PRO A 148 -12.94 -4.93 7.92
CA PRO A 148 -11.50 -5.09 7.74
C PRO A 148 -10.74 -4.11 8.64
N LEU A 149 -9.47 -4.41 8.91
CA LEU A 149 -8.52 -3.39 9.31
C LEU A 149 -8.21 -2.48 8.11
N LEU A 150 -8.02 -1.19 8.36
CA LEU A 150 -7.62 -0.23 7.34
C LEU A 150 -6.31 -0.67 6.66
N PRO A 151 -6.10 -0.32 5.37
CA PRO A 151 -4.91 -0.71 4.63
C PRO A 151 -3.63 -0.30 5.37
N SER A 152 -2.67 -1.23 5.47
CA SER A 152 -1.39 -1.00 6.16
C SER A 152 -0.58 0.18 5.60
N SER A 153 -0.79 0.52 4.33
CA SER A 153 -0.13 1.64 3.65
C SER A 153 -0.88 2.97 3.72
N LEU A 154 -2.03 3.05 4.42
CA LEU A 154 -2.86 4.26 4.47
C LEU A 154 -2.07 5.48 4.93
N PHE A 155 -1.35 5.38 6.04
CA PHE A 155 -0.55 6.50 6.56
C PHE A 155 0.52 6.97 5.57
N SER A 156 1.25 6.04 4.94
CA SER A 156 2.23 6.41 3.91
C SER A 156 1.59 7.06 2.69
N THR A 157 0.37 6.65 2.35
CA THR A 157 -0.40 7.18 1.23
C THR A 157 -0.82 8.63 1.52
N MET A 158 -1.40 8.88 2.69
CA MET A 158 -1.78 10.23 3.12
C MET A 158 -0.57 11.15 3.23
N LYS A 159 0.54 10.65 3.79
CA LYS A 159 1.79 11.42 3.90
C LYS A 159 2.39 11.76 2.55
N ASP A 160 2.22 10.92 1.53
CA ASP A 160 2.65 11.21 0.17
C ASP A 160 1.80 12.32 -0.46
N ILE A 161 0.47 12.21 -0.37
CA ILE A 161 -0.47 13.23 -0.87
C ILE A 161 -0.20 14.59 -0.21
N ALA A 162 -0.03 14.62 1.11
CA ALA A 162 0.19 15.85 1.89
C ALA A 162 1.52 16.57 1.58
N LYS A 163 2.50 15.88 0.98
CA LYS A 163 3.79 16.50 0.59
C LYS A 163 3.70 17.31 -0.69
N LYS A 164 2.62 17.16 -1.47
CA LYS A 164 2.44 17.87 -2.72
C LYS A 164 2.07 19.33 -2.42
N PRO A 165 2.70 20.31 -3.09
CA PRO A 165 2.34 21.71 -2.89
C PRO A 165 0.86 21.92 -3.26
N LEU A 166 0.09 22.52 -2.35
CA LEU A 166 -1.27 23.00 -2.61
C LEU A 166 -1.23 24.23 -3.52
N THR A 167 -0.68 24.11 -4.73
CA THR A 167 -0.63 25.22 -5.69
C THR A 167 -1.94 25.41 -6.47
N ASP A 168 -2.93 24.54 -6.29
CA ASP A 168 -4.21 24.58 -7.02
C ASP A 168 -5.46 24.83 -6.13
N MET A 169 -5.29 25.20 -4.86
CA MET A 169 -6.44 25.47 -3.98
C MET A 169 -6.58 26.96 -3.69
N ASN A 170 -7.78 27.48 -4.01
CA ASN A 170 -8.28 28.76 -3.52
C ASN A 170 -8.19 28.75 -1.98
N GLU A 171 -7.54 29.75 -1.38
CA GLU A 171 -7.09 29.79 0.02
C GLU A 171 -8.19 29.45 1.05
N GLU A 172 -9.46 29.64 0.70
CA GLU A 172 -10.64 29.33 1.51
C GLU A 172 -10.87 27.81 1.78
N ALA A 173 -10.43 26.91 0.90
CA ALA A 173 -10.60 25.47 1.10
C ALA A 173 -9.54 24.89 2.06
N VAL A 174 -8.35 25.49 2.07
CA VAL A 174 -7.21 25.07 2.88
C VAL A 174 -7.40 25.48 4.34
N ASP A 175 -7.90 26.70 4.58
CA ASP A 175 -8.22 27.17 5.92
C ASP A 175 -9.36 26.36 6.57
N ASN A 176 -10.33 25.86 5.81
CA ASN A 176 -11.39 25.01 6.35
C ASN A 176 -10.95 23.55 6.59
N MET A 177 -9.91 23.07 5.90
CA MET A 177 -9.46 21.68 5.98
C MET A 177 -8.34 21.47 7.01
N PHE A 178 -7.58 22.51 7.36
CA PHE A 178 -6.44 22.44 8.27
C PHE A 178 -6.41 23.49 9.39
N SER A 179 -7.50 24.22 9.66
CA SER A 179 -7.61 25.01 10.90
C SER A 179 -7.81 24.11 12.12
N LEU A 180 -6.72 23.46 12.52
CA LEU A 180 -6.54 22.83 13.82
C LEU A 180 -5.18 23.31 14.32
N ASP A 181 -5.21 24.07 15.42
CA ASP A 181 -4.05 24.56 16.14
C ASP A 181 -3.02 23.43 16.32
N THR A 182 -1.89 23.60 15.65
CA THR A 182 -0.86 22.58 15.41
C THR A 182 0.07 22.41 16.62
N VAL A 183 -0.46 22.06 17.79
CA VAL A 183 0.39 21.84 18.97
C VAL A 183 0.22 20.49 19.65
N ASP A 184 -0.93 19.79 19.64
CA ASP A 184 -1.05 18.58 20.48
C ASP A 184 -2.04 17.52 19.97
N LEU A 185 -1.91 17.00 18.75
CA LEU A 185 -2.72 15.84 18.34
C LEU A 185 -1.87 14.69 17.80
N LEU A 186 -1.75 13.69 18.68
CA LEU A 186 -1.14 12.39 18.46
C LEU A 186 -1.82 11.67 17.29
N GLU A 187 -1.03 10.82 16.63
CA GLU A 187 -1.26 10.15 15.33
C GLU A 187 -2.60 9.38 15.18
N ASP A 188 -3.39 9.22 16.24
CA ASP A 188 -4.67 8.52 16.25
C ASP A 188 -5.90 9.46 16.06
N ASP A 189 -5.83 10.72 16.52
CA ASP A 189 -7.01 11.60 16.54
C ASP A 189 -7.34 12.20 15.16
N CYS A 190 -6.34 12.39 14.30
CA CYS A 190 -6.54 12.91 12.95
C CYS A 190 -7.29 11.92 12.05
N LEU A 191 -6.98 10.61 12.16
CA LEU A 191 -7.70 9.55 11.46
C LEU A 191 -9.14 9.42 12.00
N ILE A 192 -9.33 9.54 13.31
CA ILE A 192 -10.65 9.48 13.94
C ILE A 192 -11.52 10.68 13.50
N GLU A 193 -10.98 11.89 13.46
CA GLU A 193 -11.72 13.06 12.97
C GLU A 193 -12.05 12.98 11.48
N MET A 194 -11.12 12.52 10.64
CA MET A 194 -11.39 12.30 9.22
C MET A 194 -12.49 11.27 9.01
N LEU A 195 -12.46 10.15 9.73
CA LEU A 195 -13.50 9.11 9.66
C LEU A 195 -14.86 9.61 10.18
N LYS A 196 -14.89 10.40 11.27
CA LYS A 196 -16.13 11.01 11.77
C LYS A 196 -16.77 11.96 10.76
N LYS A 197 -15.96 12.75 10.04
CA LYS A 197 -16.42 13.67 8.98
C LYS A 197 -16.90 12.91 7.73
N CYS A 198 -16.19 11.89 7.29
CA CYS A 198 -16.57 11.11 6.11
C CYS A 198 -17.84 10.24 6.33
N PHE A 199 -18.07 9.77 7.57
CA PHE A 199 -19.18 8.84 7.86
C PHE A 199 -20.33 9.46 8.66
N ASN A 200 -20.32 10.78 8.93
CA ASN A 200 -21.35 11.47 9.72
C ASN A 200 -21.63 10.81 11.09
N ILE A 201 -20.58 10.24 11.70
CA ILE A 201 -20.66 9.59 13.00
C ILE A 201 -20.38 10.67 14.05
N SER A 202 -21.43 11.07 14.79
CA SER A 202 -21.35 12.03 15.91
C SER A 202 -20.51 11.51 17.07
#